data_AF-A0A660N2L5-F1
#
_entry.id   AF-A0A660N2L5-F1
#
_cell.length_a   1.000
_cell.length_b   1.000
_cell.length_c   1.000
_cell.angle_alpha   90.00
_cell.angle_beta   90.00
_cell.angle_gamma   90.00
#
_symmetry.space_group_name_H-M   'P 1'
#
loop_
_entity.id
_entity.type
_entity.pdbx_description
1 polymer ?
#
loop_
_entity_poly.entity_id
_entity_poly.type
_entity_poly.pdbx_seq_one_letter_code
_entity_poly.pdbx_strand_id
1 'polypeptide(L)'
;DCGASEINEAMKKAAVYAIADLAHEPVPEAVRAAYQNRDFTFGAEYLIPTPFDPRLISRIAPAVAKAAAESGVAARPIADLSAYAASLEKK
;
A
#
# COMPACT_ATOMS: atom_id res chain seq x y z
N ASP A 1 6.59 -11.51 1.71
CA ASP A 1 5.56 -12.57 1.56
C ASP A 1 5.74 -13.43 0.32
N CYS A 2 5.77 -12.86 -0.88
CA CYS A 2 5.88 -13.62 -2.14
C CYS A 2 7.27 -14.22 -2.47
N GLY A 3 8.27 -14.05 -1.59
CA GLY A 3 9.62 -14.57 -1.81
C GLY A 3 10.32 -13.98 -3.04
N ALA A 4 10.23 -12.66 -3.24
CA ALA A 4 10.95 -11.98 -4.31
C ALA A 4 12.47 -12.11 -4.13
N SER A 5 13.20 -12.43 -5.21
CA SER A 5 14.67 -12.57 -5.20
C SER A 5 15.40 -11.23 -5.20
N GLU A 6 14.75 -10.16 -5.66
CA GLU A 6 15.30 -8.81 -5.72
C GLU A 6 14.19 -7.75 -5.59
N ILE A 7 14.59 -6.48 -5.47
CA ILE A 7 13.70 -5.32 -5.55
C ILE A 7 13.99 -4.60 -6.86
N ASN A 8 13.09 -4.72 -7.84
CA ASN A 8 13.27 -4.13 -9.17
C ASN A 8 12.42 -2.86 -9.39
N GLU A 9 12.56 -2.24 -10.56
CA GLU A 9 11.85 -1.01 -10.90
C GLU A 9 10.33 -1.18 -11.01
N ALA A 10 9.84 -2.35 -11.41
CA ALA A 10 8.39 -2.62 -11.46
C ALA A 10 7.79 -2.57 -10.04
N MET A 11 8.47 -3.19 -9.07
CA MET A 11 8.07 -3.16 -7.66
C MET A 11 8.09 -1.75 -7.08
N LYS A 12 9.12 -0.95 -7.36
CA LYS A 12 9.20 0.45 -6.91
C LYS A 12 8.07 1.29 -7.49
N LYS A 13 7.80 1.17 -8.79
CA LYS A 13 6.68 1.88 -9.44
C LYS A 13 5.34 1.48 -8.83
N ALA A 14 5.11 0.18 -8.61
CA ALA A 14 3.88 -0.31 -7.98
C ALA A 14 3.69 0.27 -6.56
N ALA A 15 4.77 0.38 -5.77
CA ALA A 15 4.70 1.01 -4.46
C ALA A 15 4.33 2.50 -4.55
N VAL A 16 4.95 3.25 -5.47
CA VAL A 16 4.67 4.67 -5.68
C VAL A 16 3.21 4.89 -6.10
N TYR A 17 2.71 4.11 -7.07
CA TYR A 17 1.32 4.23 -7.50
C TYR A 17 0.33 3.85 -6.39
N ALA A 18 0.59 2.78 -5.63
CA ALA A 18 -0.27 2.41 -4.51
C ALA A 18 -0.33 3.49 -3.41
N ILE A 19 0.79 4.16 -3.13
CA ILE A 19 0.84 5.29 -2.20
C ILE A 19 0.04 6.48 -2.75
N ALA A 20 0.23 6.80 -4.03
CA ALA A 20 -0.46 7.91 -4.69
C ALA A 20 -1.97 7.68 -4.71
N ASP A 21 -2.43 6.48 -5.08
CA ASP A 21 -3.84 6.12 -5.09
C ASP A 21 -4.45 6.23 -3.68
N LEU A 22 -3.74 5.72 -2.67
CA LEU A 22 -4.19 5.81 -1.28
C LEU A 22 -4.28 7.26 -0.77
N ALA A 23 -3.40 8.16 -1.23
CA ALA A 23 -3.46 9.57 -0.88
C ALA A 23 -4.70 10.29 -1.44
N HIS A 24 -5.26 9.78 -2.54
CA HIS A 24 -6.49 10.31 -3.14
C HIS A 24 -7.76 9.66 -2.57
N GLU A 25 -7.64 8.52 -1.87
CA GLU A 25 -8.77 7.87 -1.20
C GLU A 25 -9.22 8.66 0.04
N PRO A 26 -10.53 8.78 0.30
CA PRO A 26 -11.04 9.34 1.54
C PRO A 26 -10.45 8.65 2.77
N VAL A 27 -9.97 9.44 3.72
CA VAL A 27 -9.35 8.93 4.94
C VAL A 27 -10.43 8.57 5.97
N PRO A 28 -10.45 7.34 6.52
CA PRO A 28 -11.43 6.96 7.53
C PRO A 28 -11.33 7.82 8.78
N GLU A 29 -12.48 8.10 9.42
CA GLU A 29 -12.56 8.98 10.60
C GLU A 29 -11.66 8.52 11.75
N ALA A 30 -11.49 7.20 11.95
CA ALA A 30 -10.60 6.65 12.97
C ALA A 30 -9.13 7.07 12.78
N VAL A 31 -8.67 7.20 11.53
CA VAL A 31 -7.33 7.69 11.21
C VAL A 31 -7.26 9.20 11.40
N ARG A 32 -8.31 9.94 11.01
CA ARG A 32 -8.37 11.40 11.18
C ARG A 32 -8.33 11.80 12.65
N ALA A 33 -9.04 11.07 13.51
CA ALA A 33 -9.08 11.30 14.96
C ALA A 33 -7.70 11.11 15.64
N ALA A 34 -6.88 10.18 15.13
CA ALA A 34 -5.53 9.93 15.66
C ALA A 34 -4.52 11.04 15.31
N TYR A 35 -4.79 11.81 14.25
CA TYR A 35 -3.92 12.85 13.73
C TYR A 35 -4.64 14.20 13.76
N GLN A 36 -4.62 14.80 14.95
CA GLN A 36 -5.09 16.14 15.32
C GLN A 36 -5.42 17.09 14.14
N ASN A 37 -6.71 17.25 13.82
CA ASN A 37 -7.28 18.31 12.98
C ASN A 37 -6.53 18.63 11.66
N ARG A 38 -5.86 17.65 11.06
CA ARG A 38 -5.30 17.81 9.71
C ARG A 38 -6.40 17.61 8.67
N ASP A 39 -6.39 18.46 7.64
CA ASP A 39 -7.21 18.19 6.46
C ASP A 39 -6.56 17.03 5.70
N PHE A 40 -7.32 15.96 5.53
CA PHE A 40 -6.88 14.72 4.89
C PHE A 40 -7.29 14.68 3.41
N THR A 41 -7.60 15.85 2.86
CA THR A 41 -7.91 16.04 1.46
C THR A 41 -6.62 16.19 0.69
N PHE A 42 -6.46 15.41 -0.39
CA PHE A 42 -5.30 15.50 -1.26
C PHE A 42 -5.05 16.96 -1.71
N GLY A 43 -3.85 17.47 -1.44
CA GLY A 43 -3.49 18.86 -1.67
C GLY A 43 -2.10 19.22 -1.15
N ALA A 44 -1.75 20.50 -1.18
CA ALA A 44 -0.42 20.97 -0.77
C ALA A 44 -0.03 20.54 0.66
N GLU A 45 -1.03 20.44 1.54
CA GLU A 45 -0.85 20.06 2.95
C GLU A 45 -0.97 18.55 3.21
N TYR A 46 -1.40 17.76 2.21
CA TYR A 46 -1.55 16.30 2.27
C TYR A 46 -1.27 15.67 0.89
N LEU A 47 0.02 15.47 0.61
CA LEU A 47 0.50 14.87 -0.66
C LEU A 47 0.69 13.36 -0.58
N ILE A 48 1.03 12.85 0.61
CA ILE A 48 1.26 11.43 0.86
C ILE A 48 0.60 11.03 2.19
N PRO A 49 0.17 9.76 2.35
CA PRO A 49 -0.42 9.28 3.59
C PRO A 49 0.57 9.40 4.75
N THR A 50 0.04 9.48 5.98
CA THR A 50 0.88 9.59 7.18
C THR A 50 1.67 8.30 7.42
N PRO A 51 2.86 8.35 8.03
CA PRO A 51 3.72 7.17 8.19
C PRO A 51 3.08 5.99 8.94
N PHE A 52 2.11 6.26 9.81
CA PHE A 52 1.39 5.22 10.57
C PHE A 52 -0.08 5.10 10.13
N ASP A 53 -0.42 5.46 8.89
CA ASP A 53 -1.72 5.14 8.33
C ASP A 53 -1.85 3.61 8.20
N PRO A 54 -2.79 2.96 8.92
CA PRO A 54 -2.92 1.50 8.93
C PRO A 54 -3.26 0.93 7.55
N ARG A 55 -3.79 1.74 6.63
CA ARG A 55 -4.15 1.31 5.26
C ARG A 55 -2.93 1.07 4.37
N LEU A 56 -1.75 1.58 4.75
CA LEU A 56 -0.53 1.45 3.94
C LEU A 56 -0.18 -0.01 3.67
N ILE A 57 -0.19 -0.86 4.69
CA ILE A 57 0.26 -2.25 4.55
C ILE A 57 -0.69 -3.07 3.65
N SER A 58 -2.00 -2.92 3.82
CA SER A 58 -2.99 -3.69 3.06
C SER A 58 -3.15 -3.21 1.61
N ARG A 59 -2.69 -2.00 1.28
CA ARG A 59 -2.68 -1.47 -0.10
C ARG A 59 -1.36 -1.72 -0.82
N ILE A 60 -0.24 -1.39 -0.18
CA ILE A 60 1.08 -1.40 -0.84
C ILE A 60 1.62 -2.82 -0.98
N ALA A 61 1.53 -3.65 0.07
CA ALA A 61 2.14 -4.98 0.04
C ALA A 61 1.55 -5.89 -1.07
N PRO A 62 0.22 -5.93 -1.30
CA PRO A 62 -0.35 -6.68 -2.43
C PRO A 62 0.08 -6.13 -3.79
N ALA A 63 0.12 -4.80 -3.96
CA ALA A 63 0.54 -4.17 -5.22
C ALA A 63 1.99 -4.52 -5.57
N VAL A 64 2.90 -4.46 -4.59
CA VAL A 64 4.31 -4.82 -4.77
C VAL A 64 4.46 -6.33 -5.00
N ALA A 65 3.70 -7.16 -4.28
CA ALA A 65 3.73 -8.62 -4.47
C ALA A 65 3.24 -9.02 -5.86
N LYS A 66 2.23 -8.34 -6.39
CA LYS A 66 1.75 -8.49 -7.77
C LYS A 66 2.86 -8.14 -8.76
N ALA A 67 3.47 -6.97 -8.61
CA ALA A 67 4.55 -6.52 -9.50
C ALA A 67 5.74 -7.49 -9.49
N ALA A 68 6.10 -8.03 -8.33
CA ALA A 68 7.16 -9.04 -8.21
C ALA A 68 6.82 -10.34 -8.96
N ALA A 69 5.55 -10.77 -8.94
CA ALA A 69 5.09 -11.92 -9.70
C ALA A 69 5.09 -11.66 -11.21
N GLU A 70 4.56 -10.51 -11.63
CA GLU A 70 4.51 -10.10 -13.05
C GLU A 70 5.91 -9.90 -13.65
N SER A 71 6.88 -9.44 -12.86
CA SER A 71 8.27 -9.31 -13.30
C SER A 71 9.08 -10.60 -13.19
N GLY A 72 8.48 -11.70 -12.73
CA GLY A 72 9.12 -13.01 -12.66
C GLY A 72 10.15 -13.20 -11.53
N VAL A 73 10.23 -12.27 -10.56
CA VAL A 73 11.20 -12.35 -9.45
C VAL A 73 10.61 -13.00 -8.20
N ALA A 74 9.28 -13.22 -8.15
CA ALA A 74 8.62 -13.89 -7.04
C ALA A 74 8.77 -15.41 -7.11
N ALA A 75 9.49 -16.01 -6.16
CA ALA A 75 9.61 -17.47 -6.05
C ALA A 75 8.31 -18.14 -5.56
N ARG A 76 7.46 -17.39 -4.84
CA ARG A 76 6.15 -17.84 -4.35
C ARG A 76 5.08 -16.78 -4.64
N PRO A 77 4.62 -16.65 -5.89
CA PRO A 77 3.55 -15.71 -6.23
C PRO A 77 2.30 -15.93 -5.37
N ILE A 78 1.67 -14.82 -4.93
CA ILE A 78 0.45 -14.88 -4.14
C ILE A 78 -0.73 -15.02 -5.10
N ALA A 79 -1.45 -16.14 -5.03
CA ALA A 79 -2.56 -16.42 -5.94
C ALA A 79 -3.79 -15.53 -5.70
N ASP A 80 -4.15 -15.30 -4.43
CA ASP A 80 -5.26 -14.44 -4.03
C ASP A 80 -4.74 -13.20 -3.29
N LEU A 81 -4.51 -12.14 -4.04
CA LEU A 81 -4.03 -10.87 -3.51
C LEU A 81 -5.08 -10.17 -2.63
N SER A 82 -6.37 -10.43 -2.86
CA SER A 82 -7.47 -9.84 -2.10
C SER A 82 -7.54 -10.47 -0.70
N ALA A 83 -7.48 -11.80 -0.63
CA ALA A 83 -7.39 -12.52 0.64
C ALA A 83 -6.11 -12.15 1.41
N TYR A 84 -4.99 -11.98 0.70
CA TYR A 84 -3.76 -11.53 1.29
C TYR A 84 -3.88 -10.11 1.88
N ALA A 85 -4.44 -9.15 1.13
CA ALA A 85 -4.70 -7.80 1.63
C ALA A 85 -5.54 -7.81 2.92
N ALA A 86 -6.64 -8.56 2.92
CA ALA A 86 -7.52 -8.70 4.08
C ALA A 86 -6.84 -9.35 5.30
N SER A 87 -5.85 -10.23 5.09
CA SER A 87 -5.07 -10.84 6.17
C SER A 87 -4.14 -9.84 6.87
N LEU A 88 -3.70 -8.79 6.16
CA LEU A 88 -2.81 -7.76 6.69
C LEU A 88 -3.56 -6.72 7.52
N GLU A 89 -4.85 -6.51 7.26
CA GLU A 89 -5.70 -5.61 8.06
C GLU A 89 -6.01 -6.16 9.46
N LYS A 90 -5.78 -7.46 9.68
CA LYS A 90 -6.01 -8.15 10.96
C LYS A 90 -4.76 -8.26 11.85
N LYS A 91 -3.63 -7.72 11.40
CA LYS A 91 -2.35 -7.71 12.13
C LYS A 91 -2.12 -6.36 12.79
#